data_AF-A0A856MHV2-F1
#
_entry.id   AF-A0A856MHV2-F1
#
_cell.length_a   1.000
_cell.length_b   1.000
_cell.length_c   1.000
_cell.angle_alpha   90.00
_cell.angle_beta   90.00
_cell.angle_gamma   90.00
#
_symmetry.space_group_name_H-M   'P 1'
#
loop_
_entity.id
_entity.type
_entity.pdbx_description
1 polymer ?
#
loop_
_entity_poly.entity_id
_entity_poly.type
_entity_poly.pdbx_seq_one_letter_code
_entity_poly.pdbx_strand_id
1 'polypeptide(L)' 'MRFNYRDWVLAVDPHNLIFIDESGLNLGMTRNYGRAPRGERLYDSCPKNRGQNISLIGARSYGRTNC' A
#
# COMPACT_ATOMS: atom_id res chain seq x y z
N MET A 1 0.93 -14.39 -23.25
CA MET A 1 1.70 -14.27 -21.99
C MET A 1 0.80 -14.29 -20.74
N ARG A 2 -0.14 -13.35 -20.57
CA ARG A 2 -0.96 -13.25 -19.34
C ARG A 2 -1.96 -14.41 -19.14
N PHE A 3 -2.44 -15.03 -20.22
CA PHE A 3 -3.32 -16.21 -20.18
C PHE A 3 -2.58 -17.47 -19.73
N ASN A 4 -1.46 -17.80 -20.38
CA ASN A 4 -0.63 -18.97 -20.01
C ASN A 4 -0.14 -18.89 -18.55
N TYR A 5 0.19 -17.69 -18.07
CA TYR A 5 0.55 -17.48 -16.67
C TYR A 5 -0.62 -17.78 -15.73
N ARG A 6 -1.83 -17.35 -16.07
CA ARG A 6 -3.03 -17.63 -15.28
C ARG A 6 -3.31 -19.14 -15.23
N ASP A 7 -3.26 -19.82 -16.36
CA ASP A 7 -3.54 -21.26 -16.43
C ASP A 7 -2.51 -22.07 -15.62
N TRP A 8 -1.24 -21.65 -15.67
CA TRP A 8 -0.18 -22.24 -14.87
C TRP A 8 -0.36 -21.98 -13.36
N VAL A 9 -0.64 -20.74 -12.94
CA VAL A 9 -0.85 -20.39 -11.53
C VAL A 9 -2.01 -21.18 -10.92
N LEU A 10 -3.07 -21.44 -11.69
CA LEU A 10 -4.22 -22.23 -11.24
C LEU A 10 -3.89 -23.71 -10.99
N ALA A 11 -2.81 -24.23 -11.60
CA ALA A 11 -2.35 -25.59 -11.38
C ALA A 11 -1.38 -25.73 -10.18
N VAL A 12 -0.95 -24.61 -9.58
CA VAL A 12 -0.03 -24.62 -8.43
C VAL A 12 -0.83 -24.60 -7.11
N ASP A 13 -0.42 -25.45 -6.16
CA ASP A 13 -0.97 -25.46 -4.81
C ASP A 13 -0.75 -24.10 -4.10
N PRO A 14 -1.82 -23.39 -3.68
CA PRO A 14 -1.73 -22.11 -2.99
C PRO A 14 -0.82 -22.10 -1.75
N HIS A 15 -0.68 -23.23 -1.05
CA HIS A 15 0.17 -23.33 0.15
C HIS A 15 1.67 -23.24 -0.14
N ASN A 16 2.07 -23.46 -1.39
CA ASN A 16 3.46 -23.36 -1.84
C ASN A 16 3.79 -22.00 -2.47
N LEU A 17 2.84 -21.07 -2.47
CA LEU A 17 3.02 -19.73 -3.02
C LEU A 17 3.42 -18.75 -1.92
N ILE A 18 4.52 -18.02 -2.19
CA ILE A 18 4.94 -16.87 -1.41
C ILE A 18 4.78 -15.64 -2.29
N PHE A 19 3.88 -14.74 -1.90
CA PHE A 19 3.66 -13.48 -2.58
C PHE A 19 4.59 -12.43 -1.98
N ILE A 20 5.36 -11.75 -2.82
CA ILE A 20 6.24 -10.64 -2.43
C ILE A 20 5.73 -9.41 -3.16
N ASP A 21 5.50 -8.34 -2.42
CA ASP A 21 5.08 -7.05 -2.96
C ASP A 21 5.93 -5.92 -2.37
N GLU A 22 6.11 -4.86 -3.17
CA GLU A 22 6.72 -3.61 -2.73
C GLU A 22 5.69 -2.49 -2.83
N SER A 23 5.40 -1.85 -1.70
CA SER A 23 4.49 -0.71 -1.61
C SER A 23 5.23 0.51 -1.10
N GLY A 24 5.35 1.54 -1.94
CA GLY A 24 5.93 2.84 -1.56
C GLY A 24 4.90 3.73 -0.88
N LEU A 25 5.14 4.10 0.38
CA LEU A 25 4.32 5.06 1.11
C LEU A 25 4.90 6.47 0.95
N ASN A 26 4.14 7.34 0.28
CA ASN A 26 4.47 8.75 0.19
C ASN A 26 3.88 9.48 1.40
N LEU A 27 4.73 10.05 2.24
CA LEU A 27 4.34 10.80 3.45
C LEU A 27 3.76 12.19 3.13
N GLY A 28 3.78 12.62 1.88
CA GLY A 28 3.22 13.87 1.40
C GLY A 28 1.71 13.86 1.16
N MET A 29 0.96 12.89 1.71
CA MET A 29 -0.51 12.79 1.56
C MET A 29 -1.26 13.78 2.45
N THR A 30 -0.75 15.00 2.62
CA THR A 30 -1.51 16.03 3.34
C THR A 30 -2.59 16.59 2.43
N ARG A 31 -3.80 16.71 2.97
CA ARG A 31 -4.95 17.24 2.24
C ARG A 31 -4.72 18.72 1.90
N ASN A 32 -4.78 19.08 0.61
CA ASN A 32 -4.59 20.48 0.17
C ASN A 32 -5.75 21.41 0.55
N TYR A 33 -6.92 20.86 0.87
CA TYR A 33 -8.12 21.61 1.23
C TYR A 33 -8.75 21.02 2.49
N GLY A 34 -8.82 21.79 3.57
CA GLY A 34 -9.63 21.44 4.73
C GLY A 34 -11.02 22.07 4.66
N ARG A 35 -11.84 21.77 5.67
CA ARG A 35 -13.23 22.24 5.76
C ARG A 35 -13.36 23.17 6.97
N ALA A 36 -13.93 24.35 6.74
CA ALA A 36 -14.29 25.31 7.79
C ALA A 36 -15.72 25.83 7.58
N PRO A 37 -16.38 26.31 8.65
CA PRO A 37 -17.65 27.03 8.54
C PRO A 37 -17.57 28.21 7.56
N ARG A 38 -18.71 28.59 6.97
CA ARG A 38 -18.78 29.73 6.05
C ARG A 38 -18.37 31.02 6.76
N GLY A 39 -17.36 31.71 6.21
CA GLY A 39 -16.85 32.97 6.75
C GLY A 39 -15.62 32.83 7.65
N GLU A 40 -15.19 31.61 7.95
CA GLU A 40 -14.02 31.37 8.81
C GLU A 40 -12.79 30.95 8.01
N ARG A 41 -11.63 31.46 8.42
CA ARG A 41 -10.35 31.06 7.85
C ARG A 41 -9.90 29.76 8.50
N LEU A 42 -9.68 28.74 7.68
CA LEU A 42 -9.10 27.49 8.14
C LEU A 42 -7.60 27.67 8.42
N TYR A 43 -7.18 27.34 9.63
CA TYR A 43 -5.78 27.16 10.00
C TYR A 43 -5.54 25.67 10.21
N ASP A 44 -4.69 25.06 9.38
CA ASP A 44 -4.31 23.66 9.52
C ASP A 44 -2.78 23.53 9.44
N SER A 45 -2.22 22.65 10.25
CA SER A 45 -0.79 22.38 10.30
C SER A 45 -0.46 21.22 9.35
N CYS A 46 -0.09 21.55 8.12
CA CYS A 46 0.42 20.56 7.18
C CYS A 46 1.90 20.26 7.45
N PRO A 47 2.30 18.99 7.65
CA PRO A 47 3.72 18.64 7.65
C PRO A 47 4.31 18.96 6.27
N LYS A 48 5.02 20.10 6.18
CA LYS A 48 5.72 20.54 4.96
C LYS A 48 6.92 19.67 4.59
N ASN A 49 7.35 18.79 5.50
CA ASN A 49 8.42 17.85 5.20
C ASN A 49 7.86 16.77 4.29
N ARG A 50 8.22 16.82 3.00
CA ARG A 50 8.21 15.65 2.13
C ARG A 50 9.18 14.65 2.76
N GLY A 51 8.71 13.86 3.73
CA GLY A 51 9.50 12.81 4.34
C GLY A 51 10.05 11.88 3.26
N GLN A 52 11.13 11.17 3.58
CA GLN A 52 11.66 10.14 2.67
C GLN A 52 10.54 9.13 2.34
N ASN A 53 10.45 8.74 1.06
CA ASN A 53 9.55 7.66 0.66
C ASN A 53 9.94 6.41 1.45
N ILE A 54 9.00 5.86 2.22
CA ILE A 54 9.21 4.61 2.93
C ILE A 54 8.77 3.51 1.96
N SER A 55 9.72 2.70 1.48
CA SER A 55 9.40 1.46 0.77
C SER A 55 9.09 0.37 1.79
N LEU A 56 7.90 -0.22 1.70
CA LEU A 56 7.50 -1.40 2.44
C LEU A 56 7.66 -2.62 1.53
N ILE A 57 8.50 -3.57 1.94
CA ILE A 57 8.57 -4.89 1.30
C ILE A 57 7.82 -5.87 2.21
N GLY A 58 6.81 -6.53 1.65
CA GLY A 58 5.98 -7.49 2.38
C GLY A 58 5.98 -8.83 1.66
N ALA A 59 6.17 -9.92 2.42
CA ALA A 59 6.00 -11.28 1.93
C ALA A 59 4.88 -11.98 2.69
N ARG A 60 3.97 -12.67 1.99
CA ARG A 60 2.88 -13.44 2.59
C ARG A 60 2.74 -14.80 1.93
N SER A 61 2.62 -15.82 2.77
CA SER A 61 2.25 -17.18 2.38
C SER A 61 0.80 -17.46 2.77
N TYR A 62 0.12 -18.31 2.00
CA TYR A 62 -1.22 -18.76 2.31
C TYR A 62 -1.15 -19.96 3.28
N GLY A 63 -1.47 -19.71 4.56
CA GLY A 63 -1.76 -20.76 5.52
C GLY A 63 -0.63 -21.78 5.78
N ARG A 64 0.39 -21.34 6.52
CA ARG A 64 1.17 -22.18 7.44
C ARG A 64 1.53 -21.34 8.65
N THR A 65 0.53 -21.00 9.46
CA THR A 65 0.76 -20.55 10.83
C THR A 65 1.22 -21.74 11.66
N ASN A 66 2.52 -22.03 11.66
CA ASN A 66 3.15 -22.58 12.85
C ASN A 66 3.53 -21.36 13.70
N CYS A 67 2.56 -20.88 14.48
CA CYS A 67 2.88 -20.20 15.73
C CYS A 67 3.56 -21.18 16.68
#